data_AF-A0A1E7GN13-F1
#
_entry.id   AF-A0A1E7GN13-F1
#
_cell.length_a   1.000
_cell.length_b   1.000
_cell.length_c   1.000
_cell.angle_alpha   90.00
_cell.angle_beta   90.00
_cell.angle_gamma   90.00
#
_symmetry.space_group_name_H-M   'P 1'
#
loop_
_entity.id
_entity.type
_entity.pdbx_description
1 polymer ?
#
loop_
_entity_poly.entity_id
_entity_poly.type
_entity_poly.pdbx_seq_one_letter_code
_entity_poly.pdbx_strand_id
1 'polypeptide(L)' 'MIADDFPNRRVTVNLVLADIKKEGSGFDLPIAIGILQATETLKKSVDGEYCIVGELSLDGEFVE' A
#
# COMPACT_ATOMS: atom_id res chain seq x y z
N MET A 1 -11.31 -0.27 -13.57
CA MET A 1 -11.28 1.14 -14.02
C MET A 1 -10.79 1.99 -12.86
N ILE A 2 -9.47 2.10 -12.70
CA ILE A 2 -8.78 3.04 -11.80
C ILE A 2 -7.56 3.50 -12.59
N ALA A 3 -7.75 4.25 -13.67
CA ALA A 3 -6.67 4.60 -14.60
C ALA A 3 -6.22 6.06 -14.51
N ASP A 4 -6.94 6.93 -13.80
CA ASP A 4 -6.72 8.37 -13.90
C ASP A 4 -5.92 9.01 -12.76
N ASP A 5 -5.52 8.27 -11.71
CA ASP A 5 -4.93 8.90 -10.50
C ASP A 5 -3.67 8.22 -9.92
N PHE A 6 -3.03 7.30 -10.65
CA PHE A 6 -1.73 6.84 -10.19
C PHE A 6 -0.72 7.99 -10.32
N PRO A 7 -0.02 8.36 -9.22
CA PRO A 7 0.79 9.56 -9.22
C PRO A 7 1.90 9.46 -10.27
N ASN A 8 1.83 10.28 -11.32
CA ASN A 8 2.91 10.42 -12.31
C ASN A 8 4.06 11.28 -11.74
N ARG A 9 4.50 10.93 -10.54
CA ARG A 9 5.53 11.59 -9.74
C ARG A 9 6.28 10.56 -8.92
N ARG A 10 7.44 10.93 -8.41
CA ARG A 10 8.23 10.06 -7.54
C ARG A 10 7.41 9.70 -6.29
N VAL A 11 7.24 8.41 -6.04
CA VAL A 11 6.66 7.86 -4.80
C VAL A 11 7.81 7.41 -3.91
N THR A 12 7.79 7.81 -2.64
CA THR A 12 8.75 7.37 -1.62
C THR A 12 7.98 6.61 -0.56
N VAL A 13 8.35 5.35 -0.32
CA VAL A 13 7.81 4.51 0.74
C VAL A 13 8.88 4.36 1.81
N ASN A 14 8.56 4.68 3.06
CA ASN A 14 9.45 4.48 4.19
C ASN A 14 9.09 3.19 4.93
N LEU A 15 10.01 2.23 4.98
CA LEU A 15 9.86 1.00 5.75
C LEU A 15 10.75 1.09 6.99
N VAL A 16 10.15 1.17 8.18
CA VAL A 16 10.85 1.40 9.45
C VAL A 16 11.81 0.24 9.80
N LEU A 17 12.77 0.52 10.70
CA LEU A 17 13.80 -0.41 11.21
C LEU A 17 14.74 -0.93 10.12
N ALA A 18 15.68 -0.09 9.68
CA ALA A 18 16.65 -0.41 8.62
C ALA A 18 17.38 -1.74 8.81
N ASP A 19 17.60 -2.16 10.06
CA ASP A 19 18.35 -3.38 10.40
C ASP A 19 17.55 -4.69 10.25
N ILE A 20 16.24 -4.59 10.09
CA ILE A 20 15.38 -5.76 9.81
C ILE A 20 15.24 -5.90 8.31
N LYS A 21 15.56 -7.08 7.79
CA LYS A 21 15.26 -7.40 6.39
C LYS A 21 13.75 -7.47 6.18
N LYS A 22 13.26 -6.71 5.20
CA LYS A 22 11.88 -6.80 4.71
C LYS A 22 11.87 -7.79 3.56
N GLU A 23 11.57 -9.05 3.85
CA GLU A 23 11.49 -10.13 2.86
C GLU A 23 10.03 -10.58 2.71
N GLY A 24 9.63 -11.00 1.50
CA GLY A 24 8.26 -11.43 1.17
C GLY A 24 7.38 -10.33 0.55
N SER A 25 6.21 -10.72 0.03
CA SER A 25 5.24 -9.85 -0.66
C SER A 25 4.16 -9.27 0.27
N GLY A 26 4.22 -9.59 1.57
CA GLY A 26 3.29 -9.06 2.60
C GLY A 26 3.29 -7.54 2.79
N PHE A 27 4.13 -6.81 2.05
CA PHE A 27 4.18 -5.34 2.01
C PHE A 27 3.35 -4.73 0.88
N ASP A 28 2.89 -5.51 -0.09
CA ASP A 28 2.25 -4.98 -1.29
C ASP A 28 0.90 -4.32 -0.95
N LEU A 29 0.06 -5.00 -0.16
CA LEU A 29 -1.22 -4.45 0.30
C LEU A 29 -1.06 -3.19 1.16
N PRO A 30 -0.23 -3.15 2.23
CA PRO A 30 -0.07 -1.94 3.03
C PRO A 30 0.56 -0.78 2.23
N ILE A 31 1.44 -1.05 1.26
CA ILE A 31 1.98 -0.01 0.37
C ILE A 31 0.88 0.54 -0.55
N ALA A 32 0.06 -0.33 -1.16
CA ALA A 32 -1.04 0.10 -2.03
C ALA A 32 -2.04 0.99 -1.28
N ILE A 33 -2.42 0.61 -0.06
CA ILE A 33 -3.31 1.41 0.79
C ILE A 33 -2.67 2.76 1.14
N GLY A 34 -1.37 2.78 1.48
CA GLY A 34 -0.65 4.02 1.77
C GLY A 34 -0.62 4.98 0.58
N ILE A 35 -0.45 4.46 -0.64
CA ILE A 35 -0.53 5.28 -1.87
C ILE A 35 -1.94 5.83 -2.05
N LEU A 36 -2.99 4.99 -1.93
CA LEU A 36 -4.39 5.42 -2.08
C LEU A 36 -4.82 6.46 -1.03
N GLN A 37 -4.28 6.39 0.18
CA GLN A 37 -4.46 7.44 1.19
C GLN A 37 -3.75 8.73 0.79
N ALA A 38 -2.50 8.65 0.34
CA ALA A 38 -1.70 9.82 -0.05
C ALA A 38 -2.22 10.52 -1.31
N THR A 39 -3.01 9.81 -2.14
CA THR A 39 -3.71 10.36 -3.31
C THR A 39 -5.16 10.76 -3.00
N GLU A 40 -5.60 10.69 -1.74
CA GLU A 40 -6.98 11.03 -1.32
C GLU A 40 -8.07 10.23 -2.06
N THR A 41 -7.72 9.07 -2.61
CA THR A 41 -8.63 8.22 -3.40
C THR A 41 -9.60 7.44 -2.50
N LEU A 42 -9.23 7.20 -1.24
CA LEU A 42 -10.08 6.52 -0.27
C LEU A 42 -11.14 7.47 0.30
N LYS A 43 -12.41 7.02 0.33
CA LYS A 43 -13.53 7.77 0.95
C LYS A 43 -13.41 7.89 2.47
N LYS A 44 -12.60 7.04 3.10
CA LYS A 44 -12.31 7.03 4.53
C LYS A 44 -10.82 6.87 4.72
N SER A 45 -10.26 7.58 5.70
CA SER A 45 -8.89 7.36 6.12
C SER A 45 -8.77 6.01 6.84
N VAL A 46 -7.64 5.36 6.62
CA VAL A 46 -7.16 4.25 7.45
C VAL A 46 -6.38 4.87 8.59
N ASP A 47 -6.97 4.83 9.79
CA ASP A 47 -6.44 5.46 10.99
C ASP A 47 -5.66 4.43 11.84
N GLY A 48 -5.02 4.87 12.92
CA GLY A 48 -4.10 4.07 13.74
C GLY A 48 -4.70 2.88 14.51
N GLU A 49 -5.89 2.42 14.14
CA GLU A 49 -6.58 1.28 14.75
C GLU A 49 -6.35 -0.04 14.01
N TYR A 50 -5.68 -0.01 12.85
CA TYR A 50 -5.51 -1.17 11.98
C TYR A 50 -4.05 -1.60 11.83
N CYS A 51 -3.82 -2.91 11.86
CA CYS A 51 -2.61 -3.53 11.33
C CYS A 51 -2.97 -4.18 10.00
N ILE A 52 -2.29 -3.78 8.93
CA ILE A 52 -2.53 -4.28 7.57
C ILE A 52 -1.34 -5.14 7.17
N VAL A 53 -1.62 -6.38 6.81
CA VAL A 53 -0.63 -7.35 6.31
C VAL A 53 -1.29 -8.11 5.17
N GLY A 54 -0.59 -8.28 4.06
CA GLY A 54 -1.10 -9.06 2.94
C GLY A 54 -0.41 -8.74 1.63
N GLU A 55 -0.69 -9.60 0.66
CA GLU A 55 -0.18 -9.50 -0.70
C GLU A 55 -1.31 -9.05 -1.63
N LEU A 56 -0.97 -8.42 -2.75
CA LEU A 56 -1.94 -7.99 -3.75
C LEU A 56 -1.59 -8.65 -5.08
N SER A 57 -2.53 -9.38 -5.69
CA SER A 57 -2.33 -9.86 -7.07
C SER A 57 -2.54 -8.72 -8.07
N LEU A 58 -2.06 -8.94 -9.30
CA LEU A 58 -2.14 -7.95 -10.39
C LEU A 58 -3.58 -7.62 -10.81
N ASP A 59 -4.53 -8.51 -10.55
CA ASP A 59 -5.97 -8.29 -10.76
C ASP A 59 -6.67 -7.62 -9.56
N GLY A 60 -5.93 -7.37 -8.47
CA GLY A 60 -6.46 -6.76 -7.25
C GLY A 60 -7.24 -7.72 -6.37
N GLU A 61 -7.16 -9.02 -6.64
CA GLU A 61 -7.67 -10.04 -5.73
C GLU A 61 -6.73 -10.23 -4.52
N PHE A 62 -7.29 -10.79 -3.46
CA PHE A 62 -6.50 -11.16 -2.29
C PHE A 62 -5.80 -12.49 -2.57
N VAL A 63 -4.48 -12.51 -2.40
CA VAL A 63 -3.69 -13.74 -2.37
C VAL A 63 -3.48 -14.09 -0.90
N GLU A 64 -3.73 -15.36 -0.57
CA GLU A 64 -3.67 -15.93 0.80
C GLU A 64 -2.29 -15.79 1.45
#